data_AF-A0A0D0D9X8-F1
#
_entry.id   AF-A0A0D0D9X8-F1
#
_cell.length_a   1.000
_cell.length_b   1.000
_cell.length_c   1.000
_cell.angle_alpha   90.00
_cell.angle_beta   90.00
_cell.angle_gamma   90.00
#
_symmetry.space_group_name_H-M   'P 1'
#
loop_
_entity.id
_entity.type
_entity.pdbx_description
1 polymer ?
#
loop_
_entity_poly.entity_id
_entity_poly.type
_entity_poly.pdbx_seq_one_letter_code
_entity_poly.pdbx_strand_id
1 'polypeptide(L)'
;VIFISTHSKEEHGDLFAGKEGTQTKPRPVAVKVDHFFSLLFASGMDHLLKGATMVLLTCRWLVKHKQSFQEFHSSLHCLQVSNCMAFMVPHFQSSLSSIFLQALLCKTFIEGTTLPSSTPFALENSFHIGQHSDMLLFLLTEASSALLCGKFICDKFFWWNK
;
A
#
# COMPACT_ATOMS: atom_id res chain seq x y z
N VAL A 1 -5.96 -10.76 3.44
CA VAL A 1 -4.91 -9.78 3.06
C VAL A 1 -4.83 -9.72 1.55
N ILE A 2 -4.65 -8.54 0.99
CA ILE A 2 -4.55 -8.30 -0.45
C ILE A 2 -3.20 -7.65 -0.73
N PHE A 3 -2.44 -8.23 -1.66
CA PHE A 3 -1.17 -7.70 -2.15
C PHE A 3 -1.38 -7.04 -3.50
N ILE A 4 -0.94 -5.79 -3.63
CA ILE A 4 -0.99 -5.06 -4.91
C ILE A 4 0.43 -4.62 -5.23
N SER A 5 0.95 -5.05 -6.37
CA SER A 5 2.22 -4.58 -6.91
C SER A 5 1.98 -3.71 -8.12
N THR A 6 2.45 -2.48 -8.09
CA THR A 6 2.37 -1.55 -9.23
C THR A 6 3.50 -0.53 -9.17
N HIS A 7 3.70 0.22 -10.26
CA HIS A 7 4.64 1.33 -10.31
C HIS A 7 3.90 2.66 -10.26
N SER A 8 4.42 3.60 -9.49
CA SER A 8 3.99 5.00 -9.51
C SER A 8 4.94 5.84 -10.39
N LYS A 9 4.41 6.71 -11.24
CA LYS A 9 5.21 7.64 -12.05
C LYS A 9 5.92 8.69 -11.19
N GLU A 10 7.17 8.98 -11.53
CA GLU A 10 8.01 9.92 -10.78
C GLU A 10 7.48 11.35 -10.81
N GLU A 11 6.97 11.81 -11.94
CA GLU A 11 6.56 13.20 -12.14
C GLU A 11 5.30 13.58 -11.34
N HIS A 12 4.33 12.66 -11.26
CA HIS A 12 2.98 12.96 -10.78
C HIS A 12 2.48 12.03 -9.67
N GLY A 13 3.06 10.85 -9.47
CA GLY A 13 2.61 9.86 -8.49
C GLY A 13 1.52 8.90 -8.99
N ASP A 14 1.04 9.10 -10.23
CA ASP A 14 0.05 8.26 -10.91
C ASP A 14 0.47 6.78 -10.98
N LEU A 15 -0.50 5.89 -10.90
CA LEU A 15 -0.28 4.44 -10.85
C LEU A 15 -0.41 3.82 -12.24
N PHE A 16 0.53 2.94 -12.58
CA PHE A 16 0.50 2.17 -13.81
C PHE A 16 -0.73 1.25 -13.84
N ALA A 17 -1.56 1.40 -14.87
CA ALA A 17 -2.82 0.66 -15.03
C ALA A 17 -2.81 -0.31 -16.22
N GLY A 18 -1.69 -0.42 -16.93
CA GLY A 18 -1.54 -1.34 -18.06
C GLY A 18 -0.96 -0.66 -19.29
N LYS A 19 -1.26 -1.22 -20.46
CA LYS A 19 -0.77 -0.72 -21.74
C LYS A 19 -1.94 -0.49 -22.70
N GLU A 20 -1.90 0.62 -23.43
CA GLU A 20 -2.84 0.94 -24.51
C GLU A 20 -2.15 0.90 -25.87
N GLY A 21 -2.95 0.85 -26.94
CA GLY A 21 -2.46 0.81 -28.32
C GLY A 21 -2.48 -0.60 -28.92
N THR A 22 -1.89 -0.74 -30.10
CA THR A 22 -1.85 -2.04 -30.80
C THR A 22 -0.89 -3.00 -30.11
N GLN A 23 -1.10 -4.31 -30.29
CA GLN A 23 -0.18 -5.34 -29.75
C GLN A 23 1.29 -5.11 -30.16
N THR A 24 1.50 -4.52 -31.33
CA THR A 24 2.84 -4.24 -31.88
C THR A 24 3.48 -2.95 -31.35
N LYS A 25 2.70 -2.04 -30.75
CA LYS A 25 3.19 -0.76 -30.21
C LYS A 25 2.46 -0.39 -28.90
N PRO A 26 2.57 -1.24 -27.86
CA PRO A 26 1.89 -0.98 -26.61
C PRO A 26 2.57 0.18 -25.88
N ARG A 27 1.80 1.14 -25.41
CA ARG A 27 2.27 2.30 -24.65
C ARG A 27 1.84 2.16 -23.19
N PRO A 28 2.76 2.33 -22.23
CA PRO A 28 2.41 2.25 -20.81
C PRO A 28 1.48 3.41 -20.44
N VAL A 29 0.40 3.10 -19.72
CA VAL A 29 -0.56 4.08 -19.22
C VAL A 29 -0.51 4.08 -17.70
N ALA A 30 -0.41 5.28 -17.14
CA ALA A 30 -0.62 5.51 -15.72
C ALA A 30 -1.82 6.44 -15.56
N VAL A 31 -2.58 6.20 -14.51
CA VAL A 31 -3.82 6.91 -14.20
C VAL A 31 -3.74 7.45 -12.77
N LYS A 32 -4.63 8.40 -12.47
CA LYS A 32 -4.79 8.91 -11.11
C LYS A 32 -5.12 7.81 -10.12
N VAL A 33 -4.80 8.04 -8.86
CA VAL A 33 -4.83 6.98 -7.84
C VAL A 33 -6.26 6.49 -7.59
N ASP A 34 -7.20 7.43 -7.50
CA ASP A 34 -8.63 7.13 -7.34
C ASP A 34 -9.17 6.29 -8.50
N HIS A 35 -8.79 6.64 -9.72
CA HIS A 35 -9.16 5.92 -10.92
C HIS A 35 -8.52 4.53 -10.98
N PHE A 36 -7.26 4.39 -10.56
CA PHE A 36 -6.58 3.09 -10.48
C PHE A 36 -7.34 2.11 -9.58
N PHE A 37 -7.73 2.54 -8.37
CA PHE A 37 -8.50 1.70 -7.47
C PHE A 37 -9.90 1.40 -8.00
N SER A 38 -10.54 2.39 -8.63
CA SER A 38 -11.85 2.21 -9.26
C SER A 38 -11.78 1.17 -10.38
N LEU A 39 -10.75 1.20 -11.22
CA LEU A 39 -10.52 0.21 -12.28
C LEU A 39 -10.20 -1.18 -11.73
N LEU A 40 -9.31 -1.26 -10.74
CA LEU A 40 -8.86 -2.53 -10.17
C LEU A 40 -10.01 -3.30 -9.51
N PHE A 41 -10.99 -2.58 -8.95
CA PHE A 41 -12.12 -3.17 -8.21
C PHE A 41 -13.48 -2.95 -8.89
N ALA A 42 -13.51 -2.49 -10.15
CA ALA A 42 -14.71 -2.18 -10.92
C ALA A 42 -15.71 -3.34 -11.05
N SER A 43 -15.24 -4.59 -10.92
CA SER A 43 -16.05 -5.81 -11.02
C SER A 43 -16.84 -6.16 -9.75
N GLY A 44 -17.06 -5.19 -8.86
CA GLY A 44 -17.77 -5.39 -7.60
C GLY A 44 -16.97 -6.17 -6.56
N MET A 45 -15.64 -6.14 -6.65
CA MET A 45 -14.74 -6.75 -5.66
C MET A 45 -14.42 -5.81 -4.49
N ASP A 46 -14.96 -4.60 -4.50
CA ASP A 46 -14.83 -3.59 -3.45
C ASP A 46 -15.28 -4.09 -2.08
N HIS A 47 -16.33 -4.92 -2.03
CA HIS A 47 -16.79 -5.54 -0.79
C HIS A 47 -15.74 -6.45 -0.12
N LEU A 48 -14.77 -6.99 -0.88
CA LEU A 48 -13.67 -7.81 -0.32
C LEU A 48 -12.62 -6.97 0.41
N LEU A 49 -12.61 -5.65 0.20
CA LEU A 49 -11.63 -4.74 0.79
C LEU A 49 -12.08 -4.21 2.15
N LYS A 50 -13.39 -4.25 2.43
CA LYS A 50 -13.92 -3.79 3.71
C LYS A 50 -13.32 -4.62 4.84
N GLY A 51 -12.61 -3.97 5.75
CA GLY A 51 -11.91 -4.62 6.86
C GLY A 51 -10.63 -5.38 6.44
N ALA A 52 -10.25 -5.34 5.16
CA ALA A 52 -9.07 -6.04 4.69
C ALA A 52 -7.79 -5.33 5.15
N THR A 53 -6.71 -6.11 5.19
CA THR A 53 -5.35 -5.56 5.21
C THR A 53 -4.79 -5.58 3.79
N MET A 54 -4.37 -4.42 3.31
CA MET A 54 -3.76 -4.21 2.00
C MET A 54 -2.27 -3.97 2.15
N VAL A 55 -1.46 -4.57 1.30
CA VAL A 55 -0.02 -4.28 1.21
C VAL A 55 0.27 -3.79 -0.20
N LEU A 56 0.56 -2.50 -0.30
CA LEU A 56 0.82 -1.82 -1.56
C LEU A 56 2.33 -1.74 -1.82
N LEU A 57 2.78 -2.64 -2.69
CA LEU A 57 4.14 -2.78 -3.18
C LEU A 57 4.34 -1.80 -4.34
N THR A 58 4.53 -0.53 -4.00
CA THR A 58 4.71 0.57 -4.97
C THR A 58 5.92 1.43 -4.65
N CYS A 59 6.37 2.19 -5.65
CA CYS A 59 7.44 3.17 -5.48
C CYS A 59 6.95 4.38 -4.66
N ARG A 60 7.91 5.13 -4.11
CA ARG A 60 7.60 6.29 -3.24
C ARG A 60 6.78 7.39 -3.87
N TRP A 61 6.69 7.45 -5.20
CA TRP A 61 6.15 8.64 -5.86
C TRP A 61 4.66 8.83 -5.56
N LEU A 62 3.93 7.73 -5.36
CA LEU A 62 2.56 7.74 -4.83
C LEU A 62 2.44 8.56 -3.53
N VAL A 63 3.38 8.35 -2.61
CA VAL A 63 3.34 8.90 -1.25
C VAL A 63 4.13 10.22 -1.11
N LYS A 64 5.03 10.51 -2.06
CA LYS A 64 5.77 11.77 -2.13
C LYS A 64 4.92 12.91 -2.68
N HIS A 65 4.08 12.64 -3.67
CA HIS A 65 3.25 13.66 -4.30
C HIS A 65 2.00 13.91 -3.49
N LYS A 66 1.80 15.17 -3.08
CA LYS A 66 0.72 15.56 -2.17
C LYS A 66 -0.66 15.15 -2.71
N GLN A 67 -0.92 15.40 -4.00
CA GLN A 67 -2.21 15.07 -4.61
C GLN A 67 -2.43 13.56 -4.65
N SER A 68 -1.47 12.78 -5.15
CA SER A 68 -1.56 11.31 -5.17
C SER A 68 -1.70 10.71 -3.78
N PHE A 69 -1.02 11.27 -2.78
CA PHE A 69 -1.15 10.84 -1.39
C PHE A 69 -2.56 11.12 -0.84
N GLN A 70 -3.15 12.27 -1.15
CA GLN A 70 -4.52 12.61 -0.74
C GLN A 70 -5.57 11.74 -1.44
N GLU A 71 -5.42 11.51 -2.74
CA GLU A 71 -6.25 10.59 -3.51
C GLU A 71 -6.13 9.17 -2.95
N PHE A 72 -4.90 8.70 -2.67
CA PHE A 72 -4.63 7.41 -2.06
C PHE A 72 -5.35 7.25 -0.72
N HIS A 73 -5.14 8.20 0.19
CA HIS A 73 -5.78 8.21 1.50
C HIS A 73 -7.32 8.20 1.39
N SER A 74 -7.86 8.98 0.46
CA SER A 74 -9.32 9.02 0.22
C SER A 74 -9.83 7.70 -0.34
N SER A 75 -9.09 7.05 -1.25
CA SER A 75 -9.41 5.72 -1.76
C SER A 75 -9.42 4.67 -0.65
N LEU A 76 -8.41 4.64 0.23
CA LEU A 76 -8.39 3.71 1.37
C LEU A 76 -9.63 3.84 2.24
N HIS A 77 -10.06 5.09 2.46
CA HIS A 77 -11.27 5.38 3.22
C HIS A 77 -12.55 4.94 2.51
N CYS A 78 -12.70 5.27 1.23
CA CYS A 78 -13.86 4.84 0.45
C CYS A 78 -13.98 3.31 0.39
N LEU A 79 -12.85 2.60 0.26
CA LEU A 79 -12.79 1.15 0.21
C LEU A 79 -12.90 0.48 1.61
N GLN A 80 -12.92 1.28 2.68
CA GLN A 80 -12.98 0.81 4.08
C GLN A 80 -11.90 -0.23 4.42
N VAL A 81 -10.70 -0.05 3.88
CA VAL A 81 -9.54 -0.89 4.18
C VAL A 81 -9.15 -0.70 5.65
N SER A 82 -9.04 -1.78 6.42
CA SER A 82 -8.68 -1.70 7.84
C SER A 82 -7.24 -1.23 8.02
N ASN A 83 -6.31 -1.80 7.26
CA ASN A 83 -4.91 -1.43 7.33
C ASN A 83 -4.27 -1.41 5.95
N CYS A 84 -3.40 -0.45 5.67
CA CYS A 84 -2.61 -0.43 4.45
C CYS A 84 -1.13 -0.20 4.73
N MET A 85 -0.25 -0.94 4.07
CA MET A 85 1.19 -0.66 4.04
C MET A 85 1.61 -0.06 2.70
N ALA A 86 2.49 0.93 2.72
CA ALA A 86 3.13 1.50 1.54
C ALA A 86 4.60 1.83 1.81
N PHE A 87 5.45 1.76 0.79
CA PHE A 87 6.90 1.96 0.90
C PHE A 87 7.34 3.32 0.36
N MET A 88 8.36 3.91 0.99
CA MET A 88 8.90 5.23 0.67
C MET A 88 10.18 5.19 -0.19
N VAL A 89 10.52 4.06 -0.80
CA VAL A 89 11.74 3.93 -1.64
C VAL A 89 11.49 4.36 -3.10
N PRO A 90 12.39 5.13 -3.74
CA PRO A 90 12.20 5.63 -5.10
C PRO A 90 11.98 4.55 -6.17
N HIS A 91 12.68 3.42 -6.03
CA HIS A 91 12.64 2.31 -6.96
C HIS A 91 12.35 1.02 -6.20
N PHE A 92 11.08 0.84 -5.81
CA PHE A 92 10.68 -0.38 -5.11
C PHE A 92 10.66 -1.55 -6.10
N GLN A 93 11.44 -2.59 -5.80
CA GLN A 93 11.44 -3.84 -6.55
C GLN A 93 10.59 -4.85 -5.76
N SER A 94 9.39 -5.15 -6.23
CA SER A 94 8.47 -6.04 -5.51
C SER A 94 9.01 -7.46 -5.32
N SER A 95 9.93 -7.91 -6.18
CA SER A 95 10.67 -9.17 -6.01
C SER A 95 11.48 -9.23 -4.72
N LEU A 96 11.96 -8.09 -4.20
CA LEU A 96 12.71 -8.03 -2.94
C LEU A 96 11.81 -8.07 -1.70
N SER A 97 10.48 -8.01 -1.88
CA SER A 97 9.53 -8.01 -0.76
C SER A 97 9.19 -9.39 -0.22
N SER A 98 9.62 -10.48 -0.87
CA SER A 98 9.25 -11.85 -0.48
C SER A 98 9.58 -12.17 0.98
N ILE A 99 10.80 -11.84 1.45
CA ILE A 99 11.24 -12.09 2.82
C ILE A 99 10.41 -11.26 3.81
N PHE A 100 10.20 -9.98 3.50
CA PHE A 100 9.36 -9.09 4.31
C PHE A 100 7.95 -9.64 4.44
N LEU A 101 7.34 -10.03 3.32
CA LEU A 101 5.99 -10.57 3.27
C LEU A 101 5.89 -11.87 4.06
N GLN A 102 6.85 -12.78 3.90
CA GLN A 102 6.87 -14.04 4.64
C GLN A 102 6.96 -13.80 6.14
N ALA A 103 7.88 -12.95 6.60
CA ALA A 103 8.04 -12.63 8.01
C ALA A 103 6.78 -11.97 8.59
N LEU A 104 6.18 -11.03 7.84
CA LEU A 104 4.94 -10.37 8.23
C LEU A 104 3.78 -11.36 8.36
N LEU A 105 3.62 -12.24 7.37
CA LEU A 105 2.56 -13.26 7.35
C LEU A 105 2.72 -14.27 8.49
N CYS A 106 3.94 -14.72 8.78
CA CYS A 106 4.20 -15.60 9.91
C CYS A 106 3.77 -14.95 11.23
N LYS A 107 4.20 -13.72 11.49
CA LYS A 107 3.81 -13.01 12.73
C LYS A 107 2.30 -12.79 12.81
N THR A 108 1.71 -12.24 11.76
CA THR A 108 0.29 -11.84 11.79
C THR A 108 -0.68 -13.02 11.78
N PHE A 109 -0.46 -14.02 10.93
CA PHE A 109 -1.42 -15.10 10.72
C PHE A 109 -1.11 -16.37 11.50
N ILE A 110 0.17 -16.71 11.66
CA ILE A 110 0.55 -17.93 12.37
C ILE A 110 0.65 -17.63 13.86
N GLU A 111 1.33 -16.55 14.24
CA GLU A 111 1.53 -16.20 15.65
C GLU A 111 0.40 -15.31 16.21
N GLY A 112 -0.50 -14.80 15.36
CA GLY A 112 -1.68 -14.04 15.78
C GLY A 112 -1.39 -12.63 16.29
N THR A 113 -0.22 -12.05 15.97
CA THR A 113 0.12 -10.69 16.38
C THR A 113 -0.54 -9.64 15.49
N THR A 114 -0.74 -8.43 16.02
CA THR A 114 -1.33 -7.34 15.23
C THR A 114 -0.37 -6.87 14.12
N LEU A 115 -0.93 -6.29 13.06
CA LEU A 115 -0.13 -5.79 11.95
C LEU A 115 0.91 -4.71 12.37
N PRO A 116 0.55 -3.70 13.20
CA PRO A 116 1.52 -2.72 13.69
C PRO A 116 2.65 -3.36 14.51
N SER A 117 2.34 -4.32 15.40
CA SER A 117 3.36 -4.99 16.22
C SER A 117 4.27 -5.93 15.41
N SER A 118 3.77 -6.47 14.30
CA SER A 118 4.53 -7.37 13.42
C SER A 118 5.46 -6.63 12.45
N THR A 119 5.19 -5.34 12.21
CA THR A 119 5.91 -4.54 11.21
C THR A 119 7.40 -4.40 11.50
N PRO A 120 7.85 -4.03 12.72
CA PRO A 120 9.27 -3.93 13.00
C PRO A 120 10.02 -5.25 12.78
N PHE A 121 9.43 -6.37 13.22
CA PHE A 121 9.99 -7.71 13.02
C PHE A 121 10.14 -8.04 11.52
N ALA A 122 9.11 -7.74 10.71
CA ALA A 122 9.15 -7.99 9.28
C ALA A 122 10.23 -7.15 8.57
N LEU A 123 10.41 -5.89 8.98
CA LEU A 123 11.47 -5.02 8.47
C LEU A 123 12.87 -5.51 8.89
N GLU A 124 13.03 -5.98 10.12
CA GLU A 124 14.29 -6.54 10.63
C GLU A 124 14.70 -7.80 9.85
N ASN A 125 13.75 -8.69 9.56
CA ASN A 125 14.01 -9.91 8.79
C ASN A 125 14.24 -9.63 7.30
N SER A 126 13.79 -8.48 6.79
CA SER A 126 14.05 -8.04 5.42
C SER A 126 15.04 -6.88 5.42
N PHE A 127 16.28 -7.18 5.78
CA PHE A 127 17.35 -6.21 5.98
C PHE A 127 17.45 -5.17 4.86
N HIS A 128 17.39 -5.58 3.59
CA HIS A 128 17.45 -4.63 2.46
C HIS A 128 16.26 -3.69 2.39
N ILE A 129 15.05 -4.14 2.75
CA ILE A 129 13.87 -3.27 2.79
C ILE A 129 13.94 -2.36 4.02
N GLY A 130 14.26 -2.90 5.19
CA GLY A 130 14.44 -2.10 6.41
C GLY A 130 15.48 -1.00 6.22
N GLN A 131 16.65 -1.35 5.71
CA GLN A 131 17.76 -0.41 5.51
C GLN A 131 17.51 0.70 4.50
N HIS A 132 16.72 0.42 3.46
CA HIS A 132 16.63 1.29 2.29
C HIS A 132 15.24 1.84 2.05
N SER A 133 14.28 1.55 2.92
CA SER A 133 12.90 2.02 2.78
C SER A 133 12.26 2.33 4.12
N ASP A 134 11.81 3.58 4.29
CA ASP A 134 10.78 3.85 5.28
C ASP A 134 9.47 3.22 4.83
N MET A 135 8.65 2.78 5.79
CA MET A 135 7.33 2.23 5.52
C MET A 135 6.26 3.11 6.17
N LEU A 136 5.17 3.35 5.46
CA LEU A 136 3.96 3.95 5.99
C LEU A 136 2.93 2.86 6.28
N LEU A 137 2.36 2.90 7.48
CA LEU A 137 1.26 2.06 7.90
C LEU A 137 0.03 2.95 8.14
N PHE A 138 -1.01 2.73 7.34
CA PHE A 138 -2.30 3.38 7.48
C PHE A 138 -3.23 2.47 8.26
N LEU A 139 -3.89 2.99 9.28
CA LEU A 139 -4.81 2.26 10.15
C LEU A 139 -6.16 2.98 10.16
N LEU A 140 -7.22 2.29 9.78
CA LEU A 140 -8.58 2.78 9.94
C LEU A 140 -9.04 2.48 11.36
N THR A 141 -9.26 3.53 12.14
CA THR A 141 -9.85 3.41 13.47
C THR A 141 -11.38 3.39 13.37
N GLU A 142 -12.02 2.50 14.12
CA GLU A 142 -13.48 2.49 14.22
C GLU A 142 -13.96 3.81 14.82
N ALA A 143 -15.02 4.39 14.23
CA ALA A 143 -15.59 5.63 14.72
C ALA A 143 -16.22 5.38 16.10
N SER A 144 -15.71 6.05 17.15
CA SER A 144 -16.40 6.08 18.43
C SER A 144 -17.63 6.98 18.29
N SER A 145 -18.80 6.38 18.07
CA SER A 145 -20.15 6.97 17.99
C SER A 145 -20.71 7.25 16.59
N ALA A 146 -22.05 7.23 16.52
CA ALA A 146 -22.90 7.13 15.34
C ALA A 146 -22.91 8.35 14.38
N LEU A 147 -21.89 9.20 14.44
CA LEU A 147 -21.67 10.26 13.46
C LEU A 147 -20.19 10.30 13.06
N LEU A 148 -19.98 10.08 11.76
CA LEU A 148 -18.83 10.47 10.92
C LEU A 148 -17.67 9.47 10.82
N CYS A 149 -17.31 9.21 9.56
CA CYS A 149 -16.09 8.61 9.01
C CYS A 149 -15.02 8.20 10.04
N GLY A 150 -14.67 6.91 10.06
CA GLY A 150 -13.51 6.43 10.80
C GLY A 150 -12.25 7.23 10.47
N LYS A 151 -11.43 7.54 11.48
CA LYS A 151 -10.20 8.31 11.29
C LYS A 151 -9.09 7.38 10.80
N PHE A 152 -8.43 7.75 9.71
CA PHE A 152 -7.19 7.10 9.31
C PHE A 152 -6.00 7.69 10.08
N ILE A 153 -5.26 6.83 10.75
CA ILE A 153 -3.96 7.14 11.35
C ILE A 153 -2.89 6.67 10.36
N CYS A 154 -1.83 7.46 10.18
CA CYS A 154 -0.70 7.08 9.34
C CYS A 154 0.56 7.12 10.21
N ASP A 155 1.07 5.94 10.55
CA ASP A 155 2.31 5.76 11.28
C ASP A 155 3.45 5.53 10.30
N LYS A 156 4.56 6.25 10.52
CA LYS A 156 5.77 6.07 9.74
C LYS A 156 6.78 5.23 10.53
N PHE A 157 7.16 4.10 9.96
CA PHE A 157 8.17 3.21 10.50
C PHE A 157 9.51 3.52 9.85
N PHE A 158 10.50 3.76 10.71
CA PHE A 158 11.89 3.88 10.35
C PHE A 158 12.62 2.67 10.92
N TRP A 159 13.48 2.07 10.10
CA TRP A 159 14.43 1.12 10.62
C TRP A 159 15.65 1.90 11.11
N TRP A 160 15.92 1.83 12.41
CA TRP A 160 17.21 2.24 12.95
C TRP A 160 18.02 0.99 13.23
N ASN A 161 19.18 0.86 12.59
CA ASN A 161 20.14 -0.15 13.00
C ASN A 161 20.69 0.25 14.38
N LYS A 162 20.70 -0.68 15.34
CA LYS A 162 21.64 -0.64 16.46
C LYS A 162 22.73 -1.64 16.20
#